data_AF-A0A9E4CST9-F1
#
_entry.id   AF-A0A9E4CST9-F1
#
_cell.length_a   1.000
_cell.length_b   1.000
_cell.length_c   1.000
_cell.angle_alpha   90.00
_cell.angle_beta   90.00
_cell.angle_gamma   90.00
#
_symmetry.space_group_name_H-M   'P 1'
#
loop_
_entity.id
_entity.type
_entity.pdbx_description
1 polymer ?
#
loop_
_entity_poly.entity_id
_entity_poly.type
_entity_poly.pdbx_seq_one_letter_code
_entity_poly.pdbx_strand_id
1 'polypeptide(L)'
;MGLFKDMKDMKNAVAAAPGMVDQAQQMAANAQAMQAQMMAQQQAAMQQVPMANPSMAAPGGNLEPIAGVDLTTYARIVKAIAPLNYDQSALPGIAATHGIDGASWQAAHDGWNARIQGDPGVARAFSDVYRTV
;
A
#
# COMPACT_ATOMS: atom_id res chain seq x y z
N MET A 1 -44.27 -14.22 -16.68
CA MET A 1 -44.62 -13.30 -15.56
C MET A 1 -43.36 -12.53 -15.16
N GLY A 2 -42.95 -11.37 -15.66
CA GLY A 2 -43.44 -10.39 -16.61
C GLY A 2 -42.95 -9.05 -16.06
N LEU A 3 -41.80 -8.53 -16.52
CA LEU A 3 -41.12 -7.31 -16.01
C LEU A 3 -42.02 -6.05 -15.97
N PHE A 4 -43.07 -6.04 -16.79
CA PHE A 4 -44.10 -4.99 -16.78
C PHE A 4 -45.03 -5.04 -15.55
N LYS A 5 -45.09 -6.18 -14.85
CA LYS A 5 -45.86 -6.36 -13.62
C LYS A 5 -45.13 -5.74 -12.43
N ASP A 6 -43.81 -5.94 -12.33
CA ASP A 6 -42.96 -5.30 -11.30
C ASP A 6 -43.04 -3.77 -11.36
N MET A 7 -43.05 -3.17 -12.55
CA MET A 7 -43.16 -1.70 -12.67
C MET A 7 -44.54 -1.17 -12.25
N LYS A 8 -45.60 -1.95 -12.46
CA LYS A 8 -46.96 -1.59 -12.04
C LYS A 8 -47.15 -1.76 -10.53
N ASP A 9 -46.58 -2.79 -9.94
CA ASP A 9 -46.60 -3.01 -8.49
C ASP A 9 -45.76 -1.95 -7.75
N MET A 10 -44.64 -1.50 -8.33
CA MET A 10 -43.88 -0.35 -7.81
C MET A 10 -44.68 0.96 -7.87
N LYS A 11 -45.42 1.21 -8.95
CA LYS A 11 -46.28 2.40 -9.09
C LYS A 11 -47.47 2.37 -8.12
N ASN A 12 -48.02 1.19 -7.82
CA ASN A 12 -49.06 1.03 -6.80
C ASN A 12 -48.49 1.21 -5.37
N ALA A 13 -47.28 0.73 -5.10
CA ALA A 13 -46.60 0.94 -3.83
C ALA A 13 -46.29 2.43 -3.57
N VAL A 14 -45.91 3.18 -4.61
CA VAL A 14 -45.66 4.63 -4.55
C VAL A 14 -46.94 5.44 -4.31
N ALA A 15 -48.09 4.99 -4.82
CA ALA A 15 -49.36 5.67 -4.61
C ALA A 15 -49.91 5.50 -3.17
N ALA A 16 -49.45 4.50 -2.43
CA ALA A 16 -49.91 4.17 -1.08
C ALA A 16 -49.14 4.88 0.04
N ALA A 17 -48.21 5.78 -0.28
CA ALA A 17 -47.25 6.32 0.69
C ALA A 17 -47.30 7.85 0.90
N PRO A 18 -48.46 8.48 1.22
CA PRO A 18 -48.46 9.84 1.73
C PRO A 18 -47.92 9.96 3.17
N GLY A 19 -47.83 8.86 3.93
CA GLY A 19 -47.30 8.87 5.31
C GLY A 19 -45.80 8.52 5.46
N MET A 20 -45.15 7.96 4.44
CA MET A 20 -43.70 7.67 4.50
C MET A 20 -42.84 8.91 4.20
N VAL A 21 -43.40 9.96 3.63
CA VAL A 21 -42.65 11.18 3.28
C VAL A 21 -42.20 11.94 4.54
N ASP A 22 -43.03 12.00 5.59
CA ASP A 22 -42.66 12.60 6.88
C ASP A 22 -41.52 11.83 7.57
N GLN A 23 -41.58 10.50 7.54
CA GLN A 23 -40.53 9.66 8.12
C GLN A 23 -39.24 9.67 7.27
N ALA A 24 -39.38 9.79 5.95
CA ALA A 24 -38.26 9.99 5.03
C ALA A 24 -37.64 11.39 5.17
N GLN A 25 -38.40 12.44 5.47
CA GLN A 25 -37.87 13.79 5.74
C GLN A 25 -37.08 13.84 7.05
N GLN A 26 -37.57 13.20 8.11
CA GLN A 26 -36.78 13.06 9.35
C GLN A 26 -35.51 12.23 9.14
N MET A 27 -35.58 11.19 8.31
CA MET A 27 -34.40 10.39 7.97
C MET A 27 -33.43 11.15 7.06
N ALA A 28 -33.92 11.96 6.12
CA ALA A 28 -33.11 12.82 5.24
C ALA A 28 -32.40 13.93 6.03
N ALA A 29 -33.06 14.52 7.03
CA ALA A 29 -32.45 15.48 7.94
C ALA A 29 -31.32 14.82 8.78
N ASN A 30 -31.52 13.59 9.25
CA ASN A 30 -30.50 12.84 9.99
C ASN A 30 -29.35 12.37 9.07
N ALA A 31 -29.66 12.06 7.81
CA ALA A 31 -28.68 11.66 6.80
C ALA A 31 -27.81 12.84 6.31
N GLN A 32 -28.35 14.05 6.18
CA GLN A 32 -27.57 15.24 5.83
C GLN A 32 -26.56 15.60 6.92
N ALA A 33 -26.94 15.47 8.20
CA ALA A 33 -26.00 15.65 9.31
C ALA A 33 -24.87 14.60 9.28
N MET A 34 -25.21 13.35 8.95
CA MET A 34 -24.23 12.27 8.83
C MET A 34 -23.33 12.42 7.58
N GLN A 35 -23.86 12.95 6.47
CA GLN A 35 -23.11 13.22 5.24
C GLN A 35 -22.14 14.39 5.39
N ALA A 36 -22.52 15.44 6.14
CA ALA A 36 -21.61 16.53 6.52
C ALA A 36 -20.46 16.03 7.42
N GLN A 37 -20.75 15.13 8.36
CA GLN A 37 -19.74 14.51 9.21
C GLN A 37 -18.84 13.54 8.44
N MET A 38 -19.39 12.79 7.47
CA MET A 38 -18.62 11.89 6.61
C MET A 38 -17.72 12.66 5.64
N MET A 39 -18.16 13.80 5.12
CA MET A 39 -17.32 14.66 4.27
C MET A 39 -16.21 15.35 5.08
N ALA A 40 -16.50 15.80 6.30
CA ALA A 40 -15.49 16.32 7.22
C ALA A 40 -14.47 15.25 7.64
N GLN A 41 -14.91 14.00 7.83
CA GLN A 41 -14.02 12.88 8.12
C GLN A 41 -13.20 12.47 6.88
N GLN A 42 -13.74 12.61 5.66
CA GLN A 42 -13.01 12.37 4.42
C GLN A 42 -11.99 13.47 4.10
N GLN A 43 -12.26 14.72 4.48
CA GLN A 43 -11.31 15.84 4.35
C GLN A 43 -10.25 15.82 5.45
N ALA A 44 -10.61 15.44 6.68
CA ALA A 44 -9.66 15.18 7.76
C ALA A 44 -8.79 13.94 7.46
N ALA A 45 -9.32 12.92 6.78
CA ALA A 45 -8.54 11.79 6.29
C ALA A 45 -7.59 12.15 5.12
N MET A 46 -7.76 13.30 4.46
CA MET A 46 -6.78 13.84 3.50
C MET A 46 -5.74 14.77 4.13
N GLN A 47 -6.05 15.42 5.26
CA GLN A 47 -5.14 16.36 5.94
C GLN A 47 -4.41 15.74 7.15
N GLN A 48 -4.88 14.60 7.66
CA GLN A 48 -4.28 13.84 8.74
C GLN A 48 -3.81 12.46 8.24
N VAL A 49 -3.34 12.39 6.99
CA VAL A 49 -2.34 11.39 6.66
C VAL A 49 -1.01 11.85 7.27
N PRO A 50 -0.55 11.28 8.40
CA PRO A 50 0.90 11.14 8.52
C PRO A 50 1.37 10.42 7.26
N MET A 51 2.50 10.83 6.69
CA MET A 51 3.23 10.12 5.64
C MET A 51 3.49 8.65 6.05
N ALA A 52 2.48 7.79 5.95
CA ALA A 52 2.54 6.39 6.36
C ALA A 52 1.39 5.60 5.70
N ASN A 53 1.17 5.82 4.40
CA ASN A 53 0.62 4.77 3.55
C ASN A 53 1.64 4.49 2.44
N PRO A 54 2.62 3.61 2.65
CA PRO A 54 3.66 3.32 1.65
C PRO A 54 3.11 2.62 0.38
N SER A 55 1.83 2.24 0.35
CA SER A 55 1.23 1.47 -0.76
C SER A 55 0.79 2.29 -1.97
N MET A 56 1.12 3.58 -2.03
CA MET A 56 0.92 4.41 -3.23
C MET A 56 2.17 5.23 -3.57
N ALA A 57 3.36 4.74 -3.19
CA ALA A 57 4.58 5.20 -3.83
C ALA A 57 4.52 4.75 -5.30
N ALA A 58 4.75 5.69 -6.22
CA ALA A 58 4.82 5.41 -7.65
C ALA A 58 5.68 4.15 -7.91
N PRO A 59 5.36 3.33 -8.93
CA PRO A 59 6.06 2.06 -9.20
C PRO A 59 7.57 2.18 -9.55
N GLY A 60 8.19 3.34 -9.34
CA GLY A 60 9.64 3.57 -9.45
C GLY A 60 10.30 4.19 -8.21
N GLY A 61 9.57 4.62 -7.17
CA GLY A 61 10.18 5.31 -6.00
C GLY A 61 10.85 4.36 -5.00
N ASN A 62 10.36 3.12 -4.87
CA ASN A 62 10.89 2.18 -3.88
C ASN A 62 12.13 1.40 -4.35
N LEU A 63 12.58 1.63 -5.59
CA LEU A 63 13.78 1.02 -6.16
C LEU A 63 15.00 1.93 -6.17
N GLU A 64 14.88 3.15 -5.63
CA GLU A 64 15.99 4.09 -5.53
C GLU A 64 17.12 3.52 -4.65
N PRO A 65 18.41 3.67 -5.05
CA PRO A 65 19.55 3.22 -4.26
C PRO A 65 19.54 3.81 -2.84
N ILE A 66 19.91 2.99 -1.86
CA ILE A 66 19.99 3.38 -0.45
C ILE A 66 21.45 3.48 -0.08
N ALA A 67 21.89 4.66 0.37
CA ALA A 67 23.32 4.93 0.65
C ALA A 67 24.25 4.56 -0.52
N GLY A 68 23.79 4.76 -1.77
CA GLY A 68 24.53 4.40 -2.98
C GLY A 68 24.49 2.91 -3.36
N VAL A 69 23.79 2.06 -2.60
CA VAL A 69 23.62 0.63 -2.89
C VAL A 69 22.27 0.40 -3.59
N ASP A 70 22.34 0.12 -4.89
CA ASP A 70 21.18 -0.27 -5.68
C ASP A 70 20.74 -1.73 -5.40
N LEU A 71 19.53 -2.10 -5.85
CA LEU A 71 18.94 -3.41 -5.60
C LEU A 71 19.78 -4.57 -6.18
N THR A 72 20.43 -4.37 -7.32
CA THR A 72 21.29 -5.37 -7.97
C THR A 72 22.54 -5.63 -7.16
N THR A 73 23.20 -4.56 -6.72
CA THR A 73 24.37 -4.66 -5.85
C THR A 73 24.01 -5.32 -4.51
N TYR A 74 22.89 -4.91 -3.91
CA TYR A 74 22.37 -5.52 -2.68
C TYR A 74 22.14 -7.03 -2.84
N ALA A 75 21.39 -7.44 -3.86
CA ALA A 75 21.09 -8.85 -4.11
C ALA A 75 22.34 -9.69 -4.37
N ARG A 76 23.33 -9.15 -5.10
CA ARG A 76 24.61 -9.82 -5.34
C ARG A 76 25.37 -10.09 -4.04
N ILE A 77 25.44 -9.10 -3.15
CA ILE A 77 26.13 -9.23 -1.85
C ILE A 77 25.42 -10.25 -0.97
N VAL A 78 24.08 -10.21 -0.88
CA VAL A 78 23.29 -11.19 -0.12
C VAL A 78 23.44 -12.61 -0.68
N LYS A 79 23.55 -12.77 -2.01
CA LYS A 79 23.76 -14.09 -2.61
C LYS A 79 25.16 -14.65 -2.34
N ALA A 80 26.16 -13.78 -2.17
CA ALA A 80 27.55 -14.19 -1.96
C ALA A 80 27.78 -14.96 -0.64
N ILE A 81 26.88 -14.84 0.35
CA ILE A 81 26.94 -15.61 1.60
C ILE A 81 26.27 -16.99 1.52
N ALA A 82 25.62 -17.35 0.41
CA ALA A 82 25.04 -18.68 0.22
C ALA A 82 26.05 -19.84 0.46
N PRO A 83 27.31 -19.81 -0.07
CA PRO A 83 28.32 -20.83 0.25
C PRO A 83 28.81 -20.79 1.71
N LEU A 84 28.55 -19.71 2.44
CA LEU A 84 28.92 -19.52 3.85
C LEU A 84 27.78 -19.93 4.81
N ASN A 85 26.88 -20.80 4.39
CA ASN A 85 25.66 -21.18 5.13
C ASN A 85 24.77 -19.98 5.50
N TYR A 86 24.77 -18.94 4.67
CA TYR A 86 24.04 -17.69 4.93
C TYR A 86 24.46 -16.96 6.22
N ASP A 87 25.76 -17.00 6.57
CA ASP A 87 26.29 -16.19 7.67
C ASP A 87 26.17 -14.68 7.37
N GLN A 88 25.19 -14.05 8.01
CA GLN A 88 24.91 -12.62 7.91
C GLN A 88 26.09 -11.76 8.39
N SER A 89 26.91 -12.29 9.30
CA SER A 89 28.07 -11.58 9.85
C SER A 89 29.15 -11.33 8.79
N ALA A 90 29.13 -12.10 7.69
CA ALA A 90 30.06 -11.94 6.57
C ALA A 90 29.66 -10.78 5.62
N LEU A 91 28.40 -10.31 5.66
CA LEU A 91 27.88 -9.31 4.72
C LEU A 91 28.64 -7.98 4.73
N PRO A 92 28.99 -7.37 5.89
CA PRO A 92 29.77 -6.13 5.89
C PRO A 92 31.15 -6.29 5.26
N GLY A 93 31.80 -7.45 5.47
CA GLY A 93 33.09 -7.77 4.86
C GLY A 93 32.99 -7.92 3.35
N ILE A 94 31.94 -8.59 2.85
CA ILE A 94 31.69 -8.73 1.42
C ILE A 94 31.33 -7.36 0.80
N ALA A 95 30.48 -6.56 1.45
CA ALA A 95 30.13 -5.22 0.99
C ALA A 95 31.36 -4.33 0.84
N ALA A 96 32.33 -4.42 1.76
CA ALA A 96 33.60 -3.71 1.66
C ALA A 96 34.41 -4.09 0.39
N THR A 97 34.34 -5.34 -0.08
CA THR A 97 34.98 -5.74 -1.35
C THR A 97 34.35 -5.08 -2.58
N HIS A 98 33.13 -4.57 -2.46
CA HIS A 98 32.43 -3.78 -3.47
C HIS A 98 32.61 -2.26 -3.28
N GLY A 99 33.46 -1.83 -2.35
CA GLY A 99 33.71 -0.40 -2.06
C GLY A 99 32.61 0.25 -1.21
N ILE A 100 31.73 -0.53 -0.58
CA ILE A 100 30.68 -0.04 0.30
C ILE A 100 31.19 -0.10 1.73
N ASP A 101 31.26 1.04 2.40
CA ASP A 101 31.65 1.08 3.81
C ASP A 101 30.57 0.50 4.73
N GLY A 102 30.95 0.13 5.95
CA GLY A 102 30.05 -0.54 6.89
C GLY A 102 28.79 0.27 7.26
N ALA A 103 28.89 1.61 7.33
CA ALA A 103 27.74 2.46 7.65
C ALA A 103 26.76 2.54 6.47
N SER A 104 27.29 2.70 5.24
CA SER A 104 26.49 2.66 4.01
C SER A 104 25.84 1.30 3.81
N TRP A 105 26.56 0.21 4.07
CA TRP A 105 26.01 -1.14 4.02
C TRP A 105 24.87 -1.33 5.02
N GLN A 106 25.05 -0.93 6.28
CA GLN A 106 24.02 -1.08 7.31
C GLN A 106 22.75 -0.32 6.93
N ALA A 107 22.89 0.94 6.51
CA ALA A 107 21.75 1.75 6.04
C ALA A 107 21.03 1.12 4.85
N ALA A 108 21.80 0.58 3.88
CA ALA A 108 21.24 -0.12 2.73
C ALA A 108 20.53 -1.41 3.12
N HIS A 109 21.12 -2.21 4.00
CA HIS A 109 20.57 -3.48 4.45
C HIS A 109 19.25 -3.29 5.20
N ASP A 110 19.21 -2.35 6.15
CA ASP A 110 18.00 -2.02 6.90
C ASP A 110 16.91 -1.47 5.97
N GLY A 111 17.28 -0.55 5.07
CA GLY A 111 16.37 0.07 4.12
C GLY A 111 15.77 -0.92 3.12
N TRP A 112 16.60 -1.78 2.51
CA TRP A 112 16.12 -2.80 1.56
C TRP A 112 15.26 -3.85 2.25
N ASN A 113 15.63 -4.31 3.46
CA ASN A 113 14.79 -5.24 4.22
C ASN A 113 13.43 -4.63 4.54
N ALA A 114 13.38 -3.37 4.98
CA ALA A 114 12.13 -2.67 5.25
C ALA A 114 11.26 -2.55 3.99
N ARG A 115 11.86 -2.21 2.84
CA ARG A 115 11.14 -2.10 1.56
C ARG A 115 10.66 -3.45 1.04
N ILE A 116 11.46 -4.51 1.13
CA ILE A 116 11.08 -5.87 0.72
C ILE A 116 9.91 -6.39 1.58
N GLN A 117 9.89 -6.09 2.87
CA GLN A 117 8.81 -6.49 3.77
C GLN A 117 7.54 -5.64 3.57
N GLY A 118 7.70 -4.34 3.29
CA GLY A 118 6.59 -3.38 3.18
C GLY A 118 5.97 -3.26 1.79
N ASP A 119 6.67 -3.65 0.73
CA ASP A 119 6.23 -3.51 -0.66
C ASP A 119 6.39 -4.82 -1.47
N PRO A 120 5.27 -5.48 -1.82
CA PRO A 120 5.28 -6.68 -2.67
C PRO A 120 5.93 -6.47 -4.05
N GLY A 121 5.90 -5.26 -4.59
CA GLY A 121 6.57 -4.89 -5.84
C GLY A 121 8.09 -4.97 -5.70
N VAL A 122 8.64 -4.44 -4.60
CA VAL A 122 10.07 -4.54 -4.29
C VAL A 122 10.47 -5.99 -4.01
N ALA A 123 9.65 -6.76 -3.30
CA ALA A 123 9.92 -8.18 -3.05
C ALA A 123 10.01 -9.00 -4.36
N ARG A 124 9.14 -8.73 -5.34
CA ARG A 124 9.20 -9.36 -6.67
C ARG A 124 10.46 -8.92 -7.42
N ALA A 125 10.75 -7.62 -7.45
CA ALA A 125 11.95 -7.11 -8.10
C ALA A 125 13.23 -7.72 -7.51
N PHE A 126 13.32 -7.82 -6.18
CA PHE A 126 14.44 -8.49 -5.50
C PHE A 126 14.54 -9.95 -5.93
N SER A 127 13.42 -10.68 -5.94
CA SER A 127 13.41 -12.11 -6.31
C SER A 127 13.88 -12.33 -7.75
N ASP A 128 13.48 -11.47 -8.69
CA ASP A 128 13.91 -11.55 -10.08
C ASP A 128 15.41 -11.26 -10.22
N VAL A 129 15.87 -10.15 -9.61
CA VAL A 129 17.29 -9.78 -9.61
C VAL A 129 18.14 -10.88 -8.97
N TYR A 130 17.75 -11.39 -7.79
CA TYR A 130 18.48 -12.41 -7.04
C TYR A 130 18.70 -13.71 -7.84
N ARG A 131 17.76 -14.07 -8.72
CA ARG A 131 17.91 -15.22 -9.62
C ARG A 131 18.94 -14.98 -10.73
N THR A 132 19.08 -13.74 -11.17
CA THR A 132 19.94 -13.36 -12.30
C THR A 132 21.38 -12.99 -11.93
N VAL A 133 21.62 -12.51 -10.71
CA VAL A 133 22.96 -12.10 -10.23
C VAL A 133 23.85 -13.26 -9.83
#